data_AF-A0A1H4QKD3-F1
#
_entry.id   AF-A0A1H4QKD3-F1
#
_cell.length_a   1.000
_cell.length_b   1.000
_cell.length_c   1.000
_cell.angle_alpha   90.00
_cell.angle_beta   90.00
_cell.angle_gamma   90.00
#
_symmetry.space_group_name_H-M   'P 1'
#
loop_
_entity.id
_entity.type
_entity.pdbx_description
1 polymer ?
#
loop_
_entity_poly.entity_id
_entity_poly.type
_entity_poly.pdbx_seq_one_letter_code
_entity_poly.pdbx_strand_id
1 'polypeptide(L)'
;MTARLATVDLMRTDTPLGAPPETPPQTLPVRGPVTAELGRPVLDVVIPVYNEEADLERCVRRLHDHLARTFPYGFRITIADNASTDRTPELAAHLDESIEEVTAVRLEQKGRGRALRTVWSLSEAPVLAYMDVDLSTDLKALLPLVAPLISGHSDLAIGSRLARSSRVVRGPKREFISRAYNLILRGSLAARFSDAQCGFKAIRKDVAERLLPLVEDTGWFFDTEMLVLAERAGLRIHEVPVDWVDDPNSTVHLVRTATEDLRGVWRVGRALATGALPLDRVRRPFGDDPRDRELSGVPKGLARQLVGFCVVGALSTLVYLLLYSLFRLGTGPQVANALALLLSALGNTAANRRLTFGVRGRDRAMRHQAQGLVVFGIGLVLTSGSLAALDAAPGTAAHGTELAVLIAANLAATVLRFLLFRAWVFPSDSGATTDDLRNDNR
;
A
#
# COMPACT_ATOMS: atom_id res chain seq x y z
N MET A 1 -17.00 -27.04 -33.84
CA MET A 1 -17.63 -27.73 -32.69
C MET A 1 -16.67 -28.80 -32.17
N THR A 2 -15.66 -28.36 -31.41
CA THR A 2 -14.86 -29.16 -30.46
C THR A 2 -14.03 -28.16 -29.66
N ALA A 3 -14.56 -27.75 -28.50
CA ALA A 3 -13.88 -26.87 -27.55
C ALA A 3 -12.78 -27.66 -26.82
N ARG A 4 -11.55 -27.15 -26.82
CA ARG A 4 -10.49 -27.65 -25.92
C ARG A 4 -10.70 -27.03 -24.54
N LEU A 5 -11.54 -27.66 -23.74
CA LEU A 5 -11.53 -27.51 -22.28
C LEU A 5 -10.46 -28.45 -21.73
N ALA A 6 -9.35 -27.90 -21.27
CA ALA A 6 -8.33 -28.67 -20.55
C ALA A 6 -8.80 -28.90 -19.10
N THR A 7 -9.51 -30.01 -18.88
CA THR A 7 -9.75 -30.58 -17.56
C THR A 7 -8.49 -31.33 -17.14
N VAL A 8 -7.91 -30.97 -15.99
CA VAL A 8 -6.73 -31.64 -15.43
C VAL A 8 -7.16 -33.00 -14.87
N ASP A 9 -6.77 -34.07 -15.55
CA ASP A 9 -7.00 -35.46 -15.11
C ASP A 9 -5.73 -36.01 -14.44
N LEU A 10 -5.84 -36.41 -13.18
CA LEU A 10 -4.76 -36.95 -12.36
C LEU A 10 -4.62 -38.45 -12.61
N MET A 11 -3.88 -38.83 -13.66
CA MET A 11 -3.53 -40.24 -13.90
C MET A 11 -2.09 -40.55 -13.48
N ARG A 12 -2.01 -41.44 -12.49
CA ARG A 12 -0.83 -42.07 -11.90
C ARG A 12 -0.02 -42.82 -12.96
N THR A 13 1.26 -42.52 -13.11
CA THR A 13 2.22 -43.38 -13.83
C THR A 13 3.44 -43.63 -12.93
N ASP A 14 3.69 -44.91 -12.66
CA ASP A 14 4.85 -45.40 -11.92
C ASP A 14 6.07 -45.39 -12.86
N THR A 15 7.16 -44.75 -12.46
CA THR A 15 8.47 -44.76 -13.15
C THR A 15 9.57 -44.80 -12.07
N PRO A 16 10.66 -45.59 -12.25
CA PRO A 16 11.45 -46.12 -11.14
C PRO A 16 12.37 -45.07 -10.49
N LEU A 17 12.70 -45.31 -9.20
CA LEU A 17 13.52 -44.49 -8.31
C LEU A 17 14.82 -43.97 -8.97
N GLY A 18 14.74 -42.78 -9.57
CA GLY A 18 15.88 -41.89 -9.79
C GLY A 18 16.16 -41.08 -8.52
N ALA A 19 17.41 -40.65 -8.36
CA ALA A 19 17.97 -39.94 -7.19
C ALA A 19 17.01 -38.96 -6.49
N PRO A 20 17.12 -38.78 -5.15
CA PRO A 20 16.28 -37.83 -4.43
C PRO A 20 16.36 -36.46 -5.11
N PRO A 21 15.23 -35.78 -5.35
CA PRO A 21 15.26 -34.47 -5.99
C PRO A 21 16.16 -33.57 -5.16
N GLU A 22 17.18 -32.98 -5.81
CA GLU A 22 18.03 -31.99 -5.19
C GLU A 22 17.12 -30.93 -4.54
N THR A 23 17.28 -30.76 -3.23
CA THR A 23 16.51 -29.75 -2.51
C THR A 23 16.83 -28.41 -3.19
N PRO A 24 15.81 -27.66 -3.68
CA PRO A 24 16.07 -26.42 -4.39
C PRO A 24 16.97 -25.53 -3.53
N PRO A 25 17.98 -24.86 -4.11
CA PRO A 25 18.86 -24.00 -3.34
C PRO A 25 18.02 -23.04 -2.49
N GLN A 26 18.37 -22.94 -1.21
CA GLN A 26 17.60 -22.18 -0.22
C GLN A 26 17.57 -20.68 -0.54
N THR A 27 18.44 -20.20 -1.43
CA THR A 27 18.56 -18.79 -1.83
C THR A 27 18.31 -18.61 -3.33
N LEU A 28 17.89 -17.41 -3.71
CA LEU A 28 17.78 -17.04 -5.12
C LEU A 28 19.15 -17.11 -5.84
N PRO A 29 19.18 -17.41 -7.15
CA PRO A 29 20.43 -17.47 -7.93
C PRO A 29 21.15 -16.11 -7.98
N VAL A 30 22.31 -16.02 -8.62
CA VAL A 30 22.96 -14.72 -8.88
C VAL A 30 22.15 -13.96 -9.94
N ARG A 31 22.04 -12.63 -9.80
CA ARG A 31 21.41 -11.81 -10.84
C ARG A 31 22.27 -11.84 -12.10
N GLY A 32 21.63 -12.16 -13.22
CA GLY A 32 22.22 -12.09 -14.55
C GLY A 32 21.18 -11.71 -15.61
N PRO A 33 21.63 -11.35 -16.82
CA PRO A 33 20.74 -11.10 -17.94
C PRO A 33 19.87 -12.33 -18.22
N VAL A 34 18.65 -12.08 -18.67
CA VAL A 34 17.75 -13.12 -19.16
C VAL A 34 18.24 -13.60 -20.52
N THR A 35 18.39 -14.92 -20.67
CA THR A 35 18.67 -15.54 -21.96
C THR A 35 17.38 -15.57 -22.79
N ALA A 36 17.37 -14.91 -23.94
CA ALA A 36 16.27 -14.99 -24.89
C ALA A 36 16.41 -16.27 -25.74
N GLU A 37 15.56 -17.26 -25.49
CA GLU A 37 15.47 -18.47 -26.31
C GLU A 37 14.54 -18.23 -27.50
N LEU A 38 14.93 -18.70 -28.69
CA LEU A 38 14.10 -18.64 -29.89
C LEU A 38 12.79 -19.40 -29.67
N GLY A 39 11.66 -18.76 -29.97
CA GLY A 39 10.33 -19.36 -29.85
C GLY A 39 9.72 -19.37 -28.45
N ARG A 40 10.37 -18.79 -27.43
CA ARG A 40 9.79 -18.63 -26.09
C ARG A 40 9.60 -17.15 -25.74
N PRO A 41 8.47 -16.79 -25.11
CA PRO A 41 8.28 -15.42 -24.67
C PRO A 41 9.26 -15.07 -23.55
N VAL A 42 9.97 -13.96 -23.71
CA VAL A 42 10.81 -13.35 -22.67
C VAL A 42 9.94 -12.59 -21.66
N LEU A 43 8.84 -12.02 -22.13
CA LEU A 43 7.91 -11.20 -21.35
C LEU A 43 6.50 -11.80 -21.41
N ASP A 44 5.84 -11.90 -20.27
CA ASP A 44 4.39 -12.13 -20.19
C ASP A 44 3.73 -10.92 -19.52
N VAL A 45 2.89 -10.20 -20.24
CA VAL A 45 2.14 -9.04 -19.75
C VAL A 45 0.74 -9.47 -19.39
N VAL A 46 0.46 -9.51 -18.09
CA VAL A 46 -0.86 -9.91 -17.57
C VAL A 46 -1.78 -8.70 -17.51
N ILE A 47 -3.00 -8.86 -18.03
CA ILE A 47 -4.08 -7.87 -17.94
C ILE A 47 -5.20 -8.44 -17.07
N PRO A 48 -5.23 -8.12 -15.76
CA PRO A 48 -6.32 -8.54 -14.89
C PRO A 48 -7.59 -7.77 -15.23
N VAL A 49 -8.69 -8.48 -15.47
CA VAL A 49 -9.98 -7.87 -15.85
C VAL A 49 -11.12 -8.39 -14.99
N TYR A 50 -12.08 -7.52 -14.67
CA TYR A 50 -13.34 -7.89 -14.03
C TYR A 50 -14.44 -6.96 -14.55
N ASN A 51 -15.33 -7.50 -15.38
CA ASN A 51 -16.39 -6.74 -16.05
C ASN A 51 -15.87 -5.55 -16.87
N GLU A 52 -15.01 -5.82 -17.84
CA GLU A 52 -14.28 -4.83 -18.65
C GLU A 52 -14.59 -4.99 -20.14
N GLU A 53 -15.83 -5.37 -20.48
CA GLU A 53 -16.24 -5.64 -21.88
C GLU A 53 -16.07 -4.43 -22.82
N ALA A 54 -16.08 -3.22 -22.27
CA ALA A 54 -15.93 -1.98 -23.03
C ALA A 54 -14.47 -1.69 -23.45
N ASP A 55 -13.49 -2.09 -22.62
CA ASP A 55 -12.10 -1.66 -22.76
C ASP A 55 -11.16 -2.81 -23.17
N LEU A 56 -11.49 -4.06 -22.84
CA LEU A 56 -10.61 -5.22 -23.02
C LEU A 56 -10.04 -5.34 -24.44
N GLU A 57 -10.90 -5.38 -25.46
CA GLU A 57 -10.46 -5.59 -26.84
C GLU A 57 -9.54 -4.47 -27.33
N ARG A 58 -9.91 -3.21 -27.05
CA ARG A 58 -9.10 -2.05 -27.41
C ARG A 58 -7.75 -2.07 -26.69
N CYS A 59 -7.74 -2.46 -25.41
CA CYS A 59 -6.52 -2.56 -24.62
C CYS A 59 -5.55 -3.58 -25.21
N VAL A 60 -6.01 -4.82 -25.38
CA VAL A 60 -5.18 -5.95 -25.85
C VAL A 60 -4.63 -5.67 -27.24
N ARG A 61 -5.46 -5.19 -28.17
CA ARG A 61 -5.00 -4.87 -29.53
C ARG A 61 -3.95 -3.76 -29.53
N ARG A 62 -4.14 -2.68 -28.75
CA ARG A 62 -3.16 -1.58 -28.66
C ARG A 62 -1.85 -2.03 -28.02
N LEU A 63 -1.92 -2.87 -26.99
CA LEU A 63 -0.74 -3.42 -26.33
C LEU A 63 0.04 -4.36 -27.28
N HIS A 64 -0.66 -5.28 -27.95
CA HIS A 64 -0.07 -6.18 -28.94
C HIS A 64 0.64 -5.39 -30.04
N ASP A 65 -0.06 -4.44 -30.65
CA ASP A 65 0.48 -3.54 -31.66
C ASP A 65 1.75 -2.80 -31.20
N HIS A 66 1.77 -2.33 -29.96
CA HIS A 66 2.92 -1.64 -29.39
C HIS A 66 4.10 -2.59 -29.20
N LEU A 67 3.87 -3.76 -28.62
CA LEU A 67 4.89 -4.78 -28.38
C LEU A 67 5.47 -5.30 -29.70
N ALA A 68 4.63 -5.66 -30.67
CA ALA A 68 5.04 -6.13 -31.98
C ALA A 68 5.93 -5.12 -32.72
N ARG A 69 5.71 -3.81 -32.54
CA ARG A 69 6.50 -2.76 -33.20
C ARG A 69 7.77 -2.36 -32.46
N THR A 70 7.79 -2.48 -31.13
CA THR A 70 8.82 -1.81 -30.31
C THR A 70 9.59 -2.74 -29.37
N PHE A 71 9.05 -3.91 -29.07
CA PHE A 71 9.66 -4.83 -28.11
C PHE A 71 10.59 -5.81 -28.83
N PRO A 72 11.88 -5.87 -28.48
CA PRO A 72 12.88 -6.61 -29.27
C PRO A 72 12.91 -8.12 -28.98
N TYR A 73 12.03 -8.64 -28.12
CA TYR A 73 12.00 -10.04 -27.71
C TYR A 73 10.61 -10.65 -27.90
N GLY A 74 10.52 -11.99 -27.89
CA GLY A 74 9.23 -12.67 -27.85
C GLY A 74 8.42 -12.27 -26.61
N PHE A 75 7.11 -12.15 -26.76
CA PHE A 75 6.21 -11.76 -25.68
C PHE A 75 4.92 -12.56 -25.71
N ARG A 76 4.18 -12.49 -24.60
CA ARG A 76 2.82 -12.97 -24.45
C ARG A 76 1.99 -11.91 -23.73
N ILE A 77 0.71 -11.83 -24.07
CA ILE A 77 -0.29 -11.05 -23.32
C ILE A 77 -1.26 -12.06 -22.71
N THR A 78 -1.32 -12.11 -21.39
CA THR A 78 -2.26 -13.01 -20.71
C THR A 78 -3.43 -12.22 -20.12
N ILE A 79 -4.63 -12.47 -20.63
CA ILE A 79 -5.87 -11.90 -20.07
C ILE A 79 -6.25 -12.74 -18.85
N ALA A 80 -6.29 -12.13 -17.67
CA ALA A 80 -6.66 -12.81 -16.44
C ALA A 80 -8.07 -12.39 -16.01
N ASP A 81 -9.09 -13.12 -16.48
CA ASP A 81 -10.48 -12.87 -16.13
C ASP A 81 -10.76 -13.28 -14.69
N ASN A 82 -11.07 -12.28 -13.86
CA ASN A 82 -11.25 -12.38 -12.43
C ASN A 82 -12.73 -12.57 -12.04
N ALA A 83 -13.35 -13.62 -12.60
CA ALA A 83 -14.74 -14.01 -12.40
C ALA A 83 -15.76 -12.98 -12.94
N SER A 84 -15.54 -12.48 -14.16
CA SER A 84 -16.48 -11.57 -14.82
C SER A 84 -17.84 -12.21 -15.09
N THR A 85 -18.88 -11.37 -15.05
CA THR A 85 -20.30 -11.71 -15.21
C THR A 85 -20.93 -11.06 -16.45
N ASP A 86 -20.18 -10.24 -17.18
CA ASP A 86 -20.57 -9.60 -18.43
C ASP A 86 -19.96 -10.35 -19.64
N ARG A 87 -19.81 -9.71 -20.81
CA ARG A 87 -19.24 -10.33 -22.01
C ARG A 87 -17.71 -10.38 -22.05
N THR A 88 -17.01 -9.93 -21.00
CA THR A 88 -15.55 -10.02 -20.89
C THR A 88 -15.00 -11.42 -21.22
N PRO A 89 -15.60 -12.54 -20.75
CA PRO A 89 -15.06 -13.87 -21.01
C PRO A 89 -15.17 -14.29 -22.49
N GLU A 90 -16.25 -13.88 -23.16
CA GLU A 90 -16.47 -14.12 -24.59
C GLU A 90 -15.43 -13.37 -25.42
N LEU A 91 -15.17 -12.10 -25.07
CA LEU A 91 -14.19 -11.25 -25.72
C LEU A 91 -12.76 -11.77 -25.50
N ALA A 92 -12.44 -12.20 -24.27
CA ALA A 92 -11.14 -12.77 -23.94
C ALA A 92 -10.86 -14.04 -24.76
N ALA A 93 -11.85 -14.95 -24.88
CA ALA A 93 -11.73 -16.15 -25.70
C ALA A 93 -11.55 -15.82 -27.18
N HIS A 94 -12.27 -14.83 -27.71
CA HIS A 94 -12.10 -14.40 -29.09
C HIS A 94 -10.70 -13.83 -29.38
N LEU A 95 -10.11 -13.10 -28.42
CA LEU A 95 -8.76 -12.54 -28.56
C LEU A 95 -7.69 -13.64 -28.51
N ASP A 96 -7.83 -14.62 -27.64
CA ASP A 96 -6.97 -15.82 -27.55
C ASP A 96 -6.99 -16.62 -28.88
N GLU A 97 -8.18 -16.79 -29.47
CA GLU A 97 -8.31 -17.50 -30.76
C GLU A 97 -7.77 -16.70 -31.96
N SER A 98 -7.75 -15.36 -31.88
CA SER A 98 -7.45 -14.49 -33.03
C SER A 98 -6.02 -13.92 -33.05
N ILE A 99 -5.29 -13.97 -31.94
CA ILE A 99 -3.96 -13.39 -31.81
C ILE A 99 -3.03 -14.42 -31.15
N GLU A 100 -2.01 -14.90 -31.88
CA GLU A 100 -1.12 -15.97 -31.44
C GLU A 100 -0.40 -15.67 -30.10
N GLU A 101 -0.03 -14.41 -29.86
CA GLU A 101 0.65 -13.99 -28.64
C GLU A 101 -0.30 -13.70 -27.47
N VAL A 102 -1.61 -13.88 -27.63
CA VAL A 102 -2.61 -13.67 -26.57
C VAL A 102 -3.06 -15.01 -25.99
N THR A 103 -3.27 -15.07 -24.68
CA THR A 103 -3.95 -16.20 -24.04
C THR A 103 -4.92 -15.73 -22.98
N ALA A 104 -6.03 -16.44 -22.79
CA ALA A 104 -7.04 -16.12 -21.78
C ALA A 104 -7.07 -17.16 -20.66
N VAL A 105 -7.00 -16.68 -19.41
CA VAL A 105 -7.14 -17.51 -18.20
C VAL A 105 -8.29 -16.97 -17.39
N ARG A 106 -9.32 -17.80 -17.19
CA ARG A 106 -10.47 -17.47 -16.34
C ARG A 106 -10.32 -18.07 -14.96
N LEU A 107 -10.55 -17.24 -13.95
CA LEU A 107 -10.65 -17.62 -12.56
C LEU A 107 -12.11 -17.54 -12.10
N GLU A 108 -12.59 -18.59 -11.43
CA GLU A 108 -13.96 -18.62 -10.91
C GLU A 108 -14.13 -17.86 -9.58
N GLN A 109 -13.02 -17.50 -8.93
CA GLN A 109 -13.03 -16.77 -7.65
C GLN A 109 -12.38 -15.40 -7.79
N LYS A 110 -13.05 -14.39 -7.25
CA LYS A 110 -12.56 -13.00 -7.27
C LYS A 110 -11.30 -12.82 -6.43
N GLY A 111 -10.44 -11.92 -6.90
CA GLY A 111 -9.27 -11.39 -6.22
C GLY A 111 -8.20 -11.00 -7.23
N ARG A 112 -7.86 -9.71 -7.35
CA ARG A 112 -6.83 -9.27 -8.30
C ARG A 112 -5.48 -9.93 -8.01
N GLY A 113 -5.06 -9.95 -6.75
CA GLY A 113 -3.87 -10.68 -6.32
C GLY A 113 -3.93 -12.18 -6.61
N ARG A 114 -5.11 -12.81 -6.51
CA ARG A 114 -5.30 -14.21 -6.91
C ARG A 114 -5.11 -14.41 -8.42
N ALA A 115 -5.72 -13.55 -9.24
CA ALA A 115 -5.58 -13.59 -10.70
C ALA A 115 -4.11 -13.48 -11.11
N LEU A 116 -3.42 -12.45 -10.59
CA LEU A 116 -1.99 -12.24 -10.83
C LEU A 116 -1.14 -13.42 -10.36
N ARG A 117 -1.31 -13.87 -9.11
CA ARG A 117 -0.56 -15.02 -8.58
C ARG A 117 -0.75 -16.27 -9.42
N THR A 118 -1.99 -16.56 -9.84
CA THR A 118 -2.31 -17.76 -10.62
C THR A 118 -1.63 -17.70 -11.98
N VAL A 119 -1.82 -16.62 -12.73
CA VAL A 119 -1.24 -16.48 -14.06
C VAL A 119 0.28 -16.44 -14.03
N TRP A 120 0.87 -15.68 -13.10
CA TRP A 120 2.33 -15.62 -12.94
C TRP A 120 2.95 -16.97 -12.56
N SER A 121 2.24 -17.81 -11.80
CA SER A 121 2.71 -19.15 -11.45
C SER A 121 2.66 -20.14 -12.63
N LEU A 122 1.78 -19.90 -13.60
CA LEU A 122 1.64 -20.72 -14.81
C LEU A 122 2.56 -20.26 -15.95
N SER A 123 3.02 -19.02 -15.91
CA SER A 123 3.82 -18.44 -16.98
C SER A 123 5.22 -19.04 -17.05
N GLU A 124 5.70 -19.28 -18.28
CA GLU A 124 7.08 -19.68 -18.54
C GLU A 124 8.03 -18.51 -18.76
N ALA A 125 7.50 -17.30 -18.96
CA ALA A 125 8.31 -16.16 -19.30
C ALA A 125 9.25 -15.78 -18.14
N PRO A 126 10.53 -15.48 -18.40
CA PRO A 126 11.48 -15.07 -17.38
C PRO A 126 11.17 -13.71 -16.76
N VAL A 127 10.43 -12.84 -17.46
CA VAL A 127 9.93 -11.57 -16.92
C VAL A 127 8.41 -11.56 -16.98
N LEU A 128 7.81 -11.28 -15.84
CA LEU A 128 6.37 -11.22 -15.64
C LEU A 128 6.00 -9.76 -15.36
N ALA A 129 5.08 -9.22 -16.13
CA ALA A 129 4.54 -7.88 -15.90
C ALA A 129 3.04 -7.96 -15.72
N TYR A 130 2.46 -6.91 -15.13
CA TYR A 130 1.03 -6.66 -15.30
C TYR A 130 0.78 -5.18 -15.48
N MET A 131 -0.32 -4.88 -16.17
CA MET A 131 -0.85 -3.53 -16.30
C MET A 131 -2.38 -3.50 -16.25
N ASP A 132 -2.95 -2.38 -15.83
CA ASP A 132 -4.40 -2.18 -15.82
C ASP A 132 -4.96 -2.08 -17.27
N VAL A 133 -6.20 -2.53 -17.46
CA VAL A 133 -6.88 -2.61 -18.78
C VAL A 133 -7.23 -1.24 -19.38
N ASP A 134 -7.36 -0.22 -18.54
CA ASP A 134 -7.74 1.15 -18.94
C ASP A 134 -6.63 1.87 -19.74
N LEU A 135 -5.42 1.29 -19.81
CA LEU A 135 -4.24 1.92 -20.39
C LEU A 135 -3.94 3.29 -19.79
N SER A 136 -4.24 3.49 -18.50
CA SER A 136 -3.95 4.73 -17.77
C SER A 136 -2.46 5.03 -17.67
N THR A 137 -1.61 4.03 -17.88
CA THR A 137 -0.15 4.19 -18.00
C THR A 137 0.26 4.18 -19.47
N ASP A 138 1.10 5.13 -19.88
CA ASP A 138 1.65 5.16 -21.25
C ASP A 138 2.47 3.87 -21.53
N LEU A 139 2.11 3.17 -22.60
CA LEU A 139 2.80 1.95 -23.05
C LEU A 139 4.30 2.17 -23.31
N LYS A 140 4.73 3.41 -23.62
CA LYS A 140 6.15 3.74 -23.74
C LYS A 140 6.95 3.48 -22.46
N ALA A 141 6.30 3.43 -21.30
CA ALA A 141 6.93 3.10 -20.03
C ALA A 141 7.19 1.59 -19.85
N LEU A 142 6.64 0.72 -20.70
CA LEU A 142 6.76 -0.73 -20.56
C LEU A 142 8.19 -1.23 -20.74
N LEU A 143 8.89 -0.77 -21.79
CA LEU A 143 10.29 -1.15 -21.99
C LEU A 143 11.19 -0.64 -20.83
N PRO A 144 11.11 0.63 -20.39
CA PRO A 144 11.78 1.09 -19.17
C PRO A 144 11.46 0.28 -17.91
N LEU A 145 10.23 -0.23 -17.78
CA LEU A 145 9.83 -1.08 -16.65
C LEU A 145 10.54 -2.43 -16.67
N VAL A 146 10.60 -3.10 -17.82
CA VAL A 146 11.09 -4.48 -17.92
C VAL A 146 12.60 -4.58 -18.19
N ALA A 147 13.22 -3.58 -18.82
CA ALA A 147 14.65 -3.60 -19.17
C ALA A 147 15.59 -3.82 -17.96
N PRO A 148 15.35 -3.24 -16.77
CA PRO A 148 16.16 -3.53 -15.57
C PRO A 148 16.08 -5.00 -15.12
N LEU A 149 14.97 -5.69 -15.41
CA LEU A 149 14.79 -7.09 -15.04
C LEU A 149 15.48 -8.00 -16.06
N ILE A 150 15.29 -7.69 -17.35
CA ILE A 150 15.91 -8.41 -18.48
C ILE A 150 17.44 -8.31 -18.40
N SER A 151 17.99 -7.15 -18.06
CA SER A 151 19.45 -6.96 -17.90
C SER A 151 20.02 -7.59 -16.62
N GLY A 152 19.18 -8.05 -15.70
CA GLY A 152 19.61 -8.53 -14.38
C GLY A 152 20.02 -7.41 -13.42
N HIS A 153 19.72 -6.16 -13.72
CA HIS A 153 19.99 -5.05 -12.82
C HIS A 153 19.13 -5.09 -11.54
N SER A 154 17.85 -5.46 -11.70
CA SER A 154 16.81 -5.43 -10.65
C SER A 154 16.00 -6.72 -10.59
N ASP A 155 15.37 -6.94 -9.44
CA ASP A 155 14.52 -8.12 -9.17
C ASP A 155 13.04 -7.82 -9.44
N LEU A 156 12.62 -6.59 -9.11
CA LEU A 156 11.29 -6.05 -9.36
C LEU A 156 11.40 -4.64 -9.95
N ALA A 157 10.38 -4.23 -10.69
CA ALA A 157 10.19 -2.86 -11.12
C ALA A 157 8.74 -2.43 -10.93
N ILE A 158 8.54 -1.17 -10.58
CA ILE A 158 7.21 -0.56 -10.41
C ILE A 158 7.13 0.76 -11.17
N GLY A 159 5.97 1.06 -11.72
CA GLY A 159 5.60 2.42 -12.09
C GLY A 159 5.42 3.26 -10.83
N SER A 160 5.85 4.52 -10.88
CA SER A 160 5.59 5.51 -9.84
C SER A 160 4.88 6.72 -10.42
N ARG A 161 3.65 6.95 -9.94
CA ARG A 161 2.91 8.19 -10.18
C ARG A 161 3.42 9.33 -9.28
N LEU A 162 4.16 9.00 -8.23
CA LEU A 162 4.62 9.95 -7.21
C LEU A 162 6.07 10.40 -7.41
N ALA A 163 6.74 9.93 -8.47
CA ALA A 163 8.04 10.42 -8.86
C ALA A 163 7.96 11.89 -9.33
N ARG A 164 9.00 12.67 -9.05
CA ARG A 164 9.01 14.13 -9.31
C ARG A 164 8.82 14.48 -10.79
N SER A 165 9.19 13.58 -11.69
CA SER A 165 9.07 13.76 -13.14
C SER A 165 7.76 13.24 -13.72
N SER A 166 6.90 12.61 -12.92
CA SER A 166 5.62 12.07 -13.39
C SER A 166 4.59 13.19 -13.57
N ARG A 167 3.90 13.19 -14.71
CA ARG A 167 2.72 14.04 -14.93
C ARG A 167 1.47 13.26 -14.57
N VAL A 168 0.85 13.66 -13.46
CA VAL A 168 -0.35 13.02 -12.94
C VAL A 168 -1.51 14.01 -12.99
N VAL A 169 -2.55 13.69 -13.74
CA VAL A 169 -3.82 14.44 -13.72
C VAL A 169 -4.77 13.69 -12.80
N ARG A 170 -5.01 14.21 -11.60
CA ARG A 170 -5.76 13.51 -10.53
C ARG A 170 -6.52 14.47 -9.63
N GLY A 171 -7.69 14.04 -9.17
CA GLY A 171 -8.48 14.80 -8.20
C GLY A 171 -7.81 14.93 -6.82
N PRO A 172 -7.97 16.06 -6.11
CA PRO A 172 -7.27 16.34 -4.84
C PRO A 172 -7.57 15.32 -3.74
N LYS A 173 -8.80 14.77 -3.70
CA LYS A 173 -9.21 13.73 -2.76
C LYS A 173 -8.37 12.46 -2.91
N ARG A 174 -8.22 11.97 -4.14
CA ARG A 174 -7.46 10.74 -4.40
C ARG A 174 -5.98 10.99 -4.06
N GLU A 175 -5.44 12.15 -4.44
CA GLU A 175 -4.04 12.51 -4.16
C GLU A 175 -3.72 12.45 -2.66
N PHE A 176 -4.59 13.04 -1.84
CA PHE A 176 -4.45 12.97 -0.39
C PHE A 176 -4.46 11.54 0.13
N ILE A 177 -5.41 10.71 -0.32
CA ILE A 177 -5.55 9.31 0.12
C ILE A 177 -4.28 8.50 -0.20
N SER A 178 -3.75 8.64 -1.42
CA SER A 178 -2.55 7.89 -1.83
C SER A 178 -1.29 8.36 -1.13
N ARG A 179 -1.12 9.67 -0.91
CA ARG A 179 0.00 10.19 -0.12
C ARG A 179 -0.08 9.72 1.33
N ALA A 180 -1.26 9.76 1.94
CA ALA A 180 -1.48 9.27 3.29
C ALA A 180 -1.18 7.77 3.38
N TYR A 181 -1.63 6.98 2.41
CA TYR A 181 -1.35 5.54 2.34
C TYR A 181 0.15 5.25 2.25
N ASN A 182 0.86 5.87 1.30
CA ASN A 182 2.30 5.68 1.18
C ASN A 182 3.06 6.18 2.43
N LEU A 183 2.60 7.23 3.09
CA LEU A 183 3.17 7.68 4.37
C LEU A 183 2.99 6.62 5.48
N ILE A 184 1.82 5.96 5.53
CA ILE A 184 1.58 4.85 6.44
C ILE A 184 2.57 3.73 6.15
N LEU A 185 2.70 3.28 4.90
CA LEU A 185 3.63 2.19 4.55
C LEU A 185 5.08 2.51 4.91
N ARG A 186 5.55 3.70 4.56
CA ARG A 186 6.92 4.12 4.88
C ARG A 186 7.12 4.28 6.39
N GLY A 187 6.10 4.67 7.14
CA GLY A 187 6.15 4.78 8.59
C GLY A 187 6.10 3.43 9.30
N SER A 188 5.10 2.60 9.01
CA SER A 188 4.79 1.38 9.76
C SER A 188 5.59 0.17 9.29
N LEU A 189 5.82 0.05 7.98
CA LEU A 189 6.51 -1.09 7.37
C LEU A 189 7.94 -0.74 6.97
N ALA A 190 8.39 0.50 7.20
CA ALA A 190 9.68 1.03 6.75
C ALA A 190 9.88 0.87 5.23
N ALA A 191 8.77 0.89 4.47
CA ALA A 191 8.79 0.78 3.02
C ALA A 191 9.58 1.96 2.42
N ARG A 192 10.36 1.74 1.37
CA ARG A 192 11.16 2.81 0.74
C ARG A 192 10.74 3.12 -0.69
N PHE A 193 9.98 2.21 -1.31
CA PHE A 193 9.34 2.47 -2.60
C PHE A 193 8.36 3.64 -2.52
N SER A 194 8.17 4.34 -3.64
CA SER A 194 7.35 5.57 -3.64
C SER A 194 5.87 5.35 -3.89
N ASP A 195 5.47 4.32 -4.65
CA ASP A 195 4.07 4.06 -5.01
C ASP A 195 3.75 2.56 -5.05
N ALA A 196 3.18 2.00 -3.97
CA ALA A 196 2.73 0.61 -3.98
C ALA A 196 1.49 0.36 -4.86
N GLN A 197 0.66 1.38 -5.06
CA GLN A 197 -0.70 1.22 -5.62
C GLN A 197 -0.73 1.39 -7.14
N CYS A 198 0.40 1.66 -7.80
CA CYS A 198 0.43 1.81 -9.25
C CYS A 198 0.23 0.43 -9.89
N GLY A 199 -0.83 0.23 -10.66
CA GLY A 199 -1.13 -1.03 -11.35
C GLY A 199 -0.22 -1.31 -12.54
N PHE A 200 1.06 -0.98 -12.43
CA PHE A 200 2.08 -1.17 -13.47
C PHE A 200 3.35 -1.72 -12.81
N LYS A 201 3.54 -3.03 -12.86
CA LYS A 201 4.63 -3.72 -12.14
C LYS A 201 5.21 -4.85 -12.96
N ALA A 202 6.50 -5.12 -12.73
CA ALA A 202 7.19 -6.26 -13.28
C ALA A 202 8.04 -6.97 -12.22
N ILE A 203 8.19 -8.27 -12.35
CA ILE A 203 8.95 -9.15 -11.48
C ILE A 203 9.64 -10.23 -12.31
N ARG A 204 10.86 -10.62 -11.93
CA ARG A 204 11.50 -11.79 -12.55
C ARG A 204 10.83 -13.07 -12.09
N LYS A 205 10.70 -14.05 -12.98
CA LYS A 205 10.06 -15.34 -12.67
C LYS A 205 10.72 -16.07 -11.49
N ASP A 206 12.05 -16.13 -11.46
CA ASP A 206 12.81 -16.75 -10.36
C ASP A 206 12.48 -16.12 -9.00
N VAL A 207 12.25 -14.81 -8.98
CA VAL A 207 11.82 -14.07 -7.79
C VAL A 207 10.36 -14.36 -7.46
N ALA A 208 9.46 -14.33 -8.45
CA ALA A 208 8.04 -14.58 -8.27
C ALA A 208 7.76 -15.96 -7.65
N GLU A 209 8.43 -17.00 -8.13
CA GLU A 209 8.29 -18.38 -7.63
C GLU A 209 8.60 -18.52 -6.13
N ARG A 210 9.49 -17.68 -5.60
CA ARG A 210 9.88 -17.67 -4.18
C ARG A 210 9.07 -16.69 -3.35
N LEU A 211 8.71 -15.55 -3.93
CA LEU A 211 8.06 -14.45 -3.22
C LEU A 211 6.55 -14.62 -3.12
N LEU A 212 5.88 -15.03 -4.21
CA LEU A 212 4.42 -15.14 -4.27
C LEU A 212 3.83 -16.13 -3.25
N PRO A 213 4.47 -17.26 -2.92
CA PRO A 213 3.98 -18.13 -1.85
C PRO A 213 3.92 -17.48 -0.46
N LEU A 214 4.68 -16.40 -0.23
CA LEU A 214 4.68 -15.65 1.03
C LEU A 214 3.63 -14.53 1.06
N VAL A 215 3.03 -14.20 -0.07
CA VAL A 215 1.97 -13.19 -0.16
C VAL A 215 0.63 -13.83 0.16
N GLU A 216 0.03 -13.44 1.29
CA GLU A 216 -1.25 -14.00 1.73
C GLU A 216 -2.45 -13.27 1.12
N ASP A 217 -2.35 -11.97 0.87
CA ASP A 217 -3.46 -11.19 0.36
C ASP A 217 -3.79 -11.54 -1.09
N THR A 218 -5.06 -11.85 -1.37
CA THR A 218 -5.53 -12.16 -2.71
C THR A 218 -6.23 -10.99 -3.40
N GLY A 219 -6.33 -9.85 -2.73
CA GLY A 219 -7.13 -8.69 -3.13
C GLY A 219 -6.27 -7.53 -3.63
N TRP A 220 -6.59 -6.32 -3.16
CA TRP A 220 -5.91 -5.08 -3.54
C TRP A 220 -4.57 -4.90 -2.84
N PHE A 221 -4.44 -5.41 -1.61
CA PHE A 221 -3.24 -5.26 -0.79
C PHE A 221 -2.07 -6.15 -1.27
N PHE A 222 -2.35 -7.16 -2.11
CA PHE A 222 -1.37 -8.04 -2.75
C PHE A 222 -0.09 -7.32 -3.22
N ASP A 223 -0.22 -6.22 -3.97
CA ASP A 223 0.92 -5.46 -4.47
C ASP A 223 1.79 -4.90 -3.35
N THR A 224 1.13 -4.34 -2.33
CA THR A 224 1.82 -3.73 -1.21
C THR A 224 2.55 -4.78 -0.41
N GLU A 225 1.87 -5.90 -0.11
CA GLU A 225 2.47 -7.02 0.58
C GLU A 225 3.68 -7.57 -0.19
N MET A 226 3.53 -7.84 -1.48
CA MET A 226 4.61 -8.30 -2.34
C MET A 226 5.82 -7.37 -2.30
N LEU A 227 5.62 -6.05 -2.43
CA LEU A 227 6.72 -5.07 -2.43
C LEU A 227 7.39 -4.97 -1.06
N VAL A 228 6.62 -5.00 0.03
CA VAL A 228 7.17 -4.98 1.40
C VAL A 228 7.99 -6.23 1.66
N LEU A 229 7.48 -7.41 1.30
CA LEU A 229 8.21 -8.67 1.46
C LEU A 229 9.48 -8.69 0.60
N ALA A 230 9.40 -8.20 -0.64
CA ALA A 230 10.56 -8.11 -1.53
C ALA A 230 11.67 -7.22 -0.96
N GLU A 231 11.31 -6.01 -0.51
CA GLU A 231 12.27 -5.08 0.08
C GLU A 231 12.88 -5.65 1.38
N ARG A 232 12.06 -6.29 2.22
CA ARG A 232 12.52 -6.92 3.47
C ARG A 232 13.40 -8.15 3.23
N ALA A 233 13.20 -8.86 2.12
CA ALA A 233 14.08 -9.92 1.66
C ALA A 233 15.38 -9.40 1.01
N GLY A 234 15.55 -8.09 0.88
CA GLY A 234 16.75 -7.47 0.31
C GLY A 234 16.75 -7.38 -1.21
N LEU A 235 15.60 -7.59 -1.86
CA LEU A 235 15.49 -7.53 -3.31
C LEU A 235 15.58 -6.10 -3.84
N ARG A 236 16.15 -5.94 -5.03
CA ARG A 236 16.26 -4.63 -5.66
C ARG A 236 14.98 -4.29 -6.42
N ILE A 237 14.30 -3.24 -5.98
CA ILE A 237 13.13 -2.67 -6.64
C ILE A 237 13.56 -1.42 -7.42
N HIS A 238 13.24 -1.38 -8.71
CA HIS A 238 13.43 -0.20 -9.56
C HIS A 238 12.12 0.57 -9.72
N GLU A 239 12.18 1.90 -9.72
CA GLU A 239 11.00 2.74 -9.87
C GLU A 239 11.09 3.53 -11.16
N VAL A 240 10.09 3.35 -12.03
CA VAL A 240 9.98 4.06 -13.31
C VAL A 240 8.94 5.16 -13.16
N PRO A 241 9.28 6.44 -13.42
CA PRO A 241 8.28 7.50 -13.43
C PRO A 241 7.27 7.23 -14.56
N VAL A 242 5.99 7.25 -14.23
CA VAL A 242 4.91 7.05 -15.21
C VAL A 242 3.97 8.25 -15.23
N ASP A 243 3.64 8.70 -16.44
CA ASP A 243 2.56 9.66 -16.66
C ASP A 243 1.22 8.91 -16.51
N TRP A 244 0.28 9.51 -15.78
CA TRP A 244 -0.99 8.86 -15.42
C TRP A 244 -2.15 9.86 -15.47
N VAL A 245 -3.26 9.42 -16.06
CA VAL A 245 -4.50 10.19 -16.17
C VAL A 245 -5.61 9.42 -15.43
N ASP A 246 -6.29 10.10 -14.50
CA ASP A 246 -7.38 9.49 -13.72
C ASP A 246 -8.54 9.12 -14.64
N ASP A 247 -8.97 7.85 -14.61
CA ASP A 247 -10.23 7.44 -15.22
C ASP A 247 -11.41 7.92 -14.35
N PRO A 248 -12.28 8.80 -14.87
CA PRO A 248 -13.46 9.27 -14.14
C PRO A 248 -14.47 8.17 -13.78
N ASN A 249 -14.40 6.98 -14.39
CA ASN A 249 -15.38 5.89 -14.21
C ASN A 249 -14.98 4.80 -13.20
N SER A 250 -13.90 4.98 -12.44
CA SER A 250 -13.39 3.96 -11.52
C SER A 250 -14.46 3.41 -10.53
N THR A 251 -14.74 2.12 -10.63
CA THR A 251 -15.73 1.36 -9.84
C THR A 251 -15.26 0.97 -8.41
N VAL A 252 -14.03 1.33 -8.03
CA VAL A 252 -13.42 0.91 -6.76
C VAL A 252 -14.06 1.59 -5.53
N HIS A 253 -14.51 0.78 -4.58
CA HIS A 253 -15.02 1.25 -3.29
C HIS A 253 -13.90 1.65 -2.32
N LEU A 254 -13.48 2.92 -2.39
CA LEU A 254 -12.33 3.45 -1.64
C LEU A 254 -12.29 3.10 -0.13
N VAL A 255 -13.42 3.15 0.57
CA VAL A 255 -13.46 2.95 2.03
C VAL A 255 -13.18 1.49 2.38
N ARG A 256 -13.80 0.56 1.66
CA ARG A 256 -13.61 -0.88 1.89
C ARG A 256 -12.15 -1.25 1.64
N THR A 257 -11.61 -0.83 0.49
CA THR A 257 -10.21 -1.07 0.12
C THR A 257 -9.26 -0.50 1.18
N ALA A 258 -9.48 0.73 1.66
CA ALA A 258 -8.64 1.32 2.70
C ALA A 258 -8.65 0.51 4.02
N THR A 259 -9.81 -0.02 4.44
CA THR A 259 -9.88 -0.86 5.65
C THR A 259 -9.21 -2.22 5.48
N GLU A 260 -9.33 -2.84 4.29
CA GLU A 260 -8.65 -4.10 3.96
C GLU A 260 -7.13 -3.89 3.91
N ASP A 261 -6.67 -2.81 3.27
CA ASP A 261 -5.25 -2.44 3.20
C ASP A 261 -4.65 -2.21 4.59
N LEU A 262 -5.35 -1.47 5.48
CA LEU A 262 -4.86 -1.24 6.84
C LEU A 262 -4.76 -2.53 7.67
N ARG A 263 -5.69 -3.48 7.50
CA ARG A 263 -5.59 -4.81 8.11
C ARG A 263 -4.40 -5.57 7.54
N GLY A 264 -4.17 -5.49 6.23
CA GLY A 264 -2.98 -6.02 5.57
C GLY A 264 -1.68 -5.47 6.16
N VAL A 265 -1.59 -4.14 6.31
CA VAL A 265 -0.43 -3.46 6.93
C VAL A 265 -0.17 -4.00 8.34
N TRP A 266 -1.21 -4.12 9.17
CA TRP A 266 -1.06 -4.65 10.53
C TRP A 266 -0.62 -6.12 10.52
N ARG A 267 -1.21 -6.95 9.66
CA ARG A 267 -0.88 -8.37 9.52
C ARG A 267 0.58 -8.58 9.13
N VAL A 268 1.03 -7.91 8.06
CA VAL A 268 2.42 -7.98 7.59
C VAL A 268 3.37 -7.39 8.62
N GLY A 269 3.04 -6.24 9.21
CA GLY A 269 3.84 -5.61 10.26
C GLY A 269 4.05 -6.52 11.47
N ARG A 270 2.99 -7.22 11.91
CA ARG A 270 3.06 -8.22 12.98
C ARG A 270 3.93 -9.41 12.58
N ALA A 271 3.72 -9.98 11.40
CA ALA A 271 4.48 -11.14 10.93
C ALA A 271 5.99 -10.85 10.80
N LEU A 272 6.35 -9.64 10.35
CA LEU A 272 7.72 -9.15 10.32
C LEU A 272 8.29 -8.98 11.74
N ALA A 273 7.51 -8.40 12.66
CA ALA A 273 7.95 -8.18 14.04
C ALA A 273 8.14 -9.49 14.83
N THR A 274 7.35 -10.53 14.55
CA THR A 274 7.46 -11.84 15.19
C THR A 274 8.45 -12.78 14.49
N GLY A 275 9.03 -12.38 13.35
CA GLY A 275 9.92 -13.23 12.56
C GLY A 275 9.23 -14.46 11.94
N ALA A 276 7.90 -14.40 11.73
CA ALA A 276 7.14 -15.53 11.21
C ALA A 276 7.35 -15.76 9.69
N LEU A 277 7.89 -14.76 8.99
CA LEU A 277 8.12 -14.79 7.54
C LEU A 277 9.54 -15.32 7.24
N PRO A 278 9.69 -16.43 6.49
CA PRO A 278 10.99 -16.99 6.11
C PRO A 278 11.63 -16.23 4.96
N LEU A 279 11.94 -14.94 5.17
CA LEU A 279 12.50 -14.04 4.15
C LEU A 279 13.94 -14.40 3.77
N ASP A 280 14.64 -15.16 4.61
CA ASP A 280 15.94 -15.75 4.33
C ASP A 280 15.94 -16.58 3.05
N ARG A 281 14.82 -17.26 2.74
CA ARG A 281 14.67 -18.10 1.55
C ARG A 281 14.55 -17.33 0.24
N VAL A 282 14.19 -16.05 0.33
CA VAL A 282 14.01 -15.15 -0.81
C VAL A 282 15.19 -14.20 -0.95
N ARG A 283 16.14 -14.24 -0.01
CA ARG A 283 17.32 -13.38 -0.04
C ARG A 283 18.31 -13.87 -1.10
N ARG A 284 18.90 -12.93 -1.85
CA ARG A 284 20.08 -13.22 -2.67
C ARG A 284 21.34 -13.18 -1.79
N PRO A 285 22.28 -14.13 -1.95
CA PRO A 285 23.46 -14.23 -1.09
C PRO A 285 24.44 -13.05 -1.21
N PHE A 286 24.37 -12.28 -2.31
CA PHE A 286 25.24 -11.12 -2.56
C PHE A 286 24.45 -9.93 -3.12
N GLY A 287 24.59 -8.75 -2.51
CA GLY A 287 23.98 -7.49 -2.92
C GLY A 287 23.88 -6.49 -1.77
N ASP A 288 23.88 -5.18 -2.08
CA ASP A 288 23.66 -4.11 -1.09
C ASP A 288 22.44 -4.42 -0.22
N ASP A 289 22.59 -4.42 1.10
CA ASP A 289 21.47 -4.58 2.02
C ASP A 289 20.58 -3.32 1.94
N PRO A 290 19.31 -3.42 1.49
CA PRO A 290 18.44 -2.24 1.38
C PRO A 290 18.16 -1.57 2.73
N ARG A 291 18.38 -2.31 3.84
CA ARG A 291 18.25 -1.83 5.24
C ARG A 291 19.34 -0.82 5.63
N ASP A 292 20.46 -0.79 4.90
CA ASP A 292 21.59 0.12 5.19
C ASP A 292 21.41 1.52 4.59
N ARG A 293 20.34 1.74 3.82
CA ARG A 293 20.10 2.99 3.11
C ARG A 293 19.00 3.79 3.83
N GLU A 294 19.25 5.06 4.13
CA GLU A 294 18.31 5.92 4.89
C GLU A 294 16.93 6.09 4.19
N LEU A 295 15.87 6.21 4.99
CA LEU A 295 14.48 6.48 4.54
C LEU A 295 14.28 7.98 4.28
N SER A 296 14.27 8.40 3.01
CA SER A 296 13.97 9.79 2.66
C SER A 296 12.47 10.10 2.69
N GLY A 297 12.07 11.21 3.31
CA GLY A 297 10.70 11.74 3.23
C GLY A 297 9.73 11.29 4.32
N VAL A 298 10.13 10.40 5.24
CA VAL A 298 9.38 10.15 6.49
C VAL A 298 10.16 10.74 7.66
N PRO A 299 9.56 11.64 8.45
CA PRO A 299 10.19 12.11 9.66
C PRO A 299 10.47 10.94 10.63
N LYS A 300 11.69 10.88 11.17
CA LYS A 300 12.11 9.82 12.10
C LYS A 300 11.10 9.68 13.25
N GLY A 301 10.61 8.45 13.48
CA GLY A 301 9.70 8.13 14.59
C GLY A 301 8.21 8.41 14.36
N LEU A 302 7.76 8.78 13.15
CA LEU A 302 6.34 9.07 12.87
C LEU A 302 5.40 7.93 13.26
N ALA A 303 5.70 6.68 12.85
CA ALA A 303 4.82 5.55 13.18
C ALA A 303 4.77 5.26 14.68
N ARG A 304 5.92 5.30 15.37
CA ARG A 304 5.97 5.19 16.83
C ARG A 304 5.14 6.28 17.51
N GLN A 305 5.19 7.52 16.99
CA GLN A 305 4.40 8.63 17.51
C GLN A 305 2.90 8.46 17.23
N LEU A 306 2.50 7.98 16.05
CA LEU A 306 1.09 7.70 15.75
C LEU A 306 0.55 6.63 16.69
N VAL A 307 1.27 5.51 16.85
CA VAL A 307 0.89 4.43 17.78
C VAL A 307 0.84 4.95 19.21
N GLY A 308 1.87 5.67 19.66
CA GLY A 308 1.91 6.28 20.99
C GLY A 308 0.72 7.22 21.23
N PHE A 309 0.39 8.08 20.26
CA PHE A 309 -0.73 8.99 20.35
C PHE A 309 -2.08 8.27 20.44
N CYS A 310 -2.29 7.21 19.64
CA CYS A 310 -3.51 6.39 19.72
C CYS A 310 -3.65 5.66 21.06
N VAL A 311 -2.56 5.06 21.56
CA VAL A 311 -2.56 4.36 22.87
C VAL A 311 -2.84 5.35 24.00
N VAL A 312 -2.17 6.51 23.99
CA VAL A 312 -2.40 7.56 24.99
C VAL A 312 -3.83 8.08 24.89
N GLY A 313 -4.37 8.25 23.68
CA GLY A 313 -5.76 8.66 23.47
C GLY A 313 -6.76 7.66 24.08
N ALA A 314 -6.60 6.36 23.80
CA ALA A 314 -7.47 5.31 24.34
C ALA A 314 -7.42 5.25 25.88
N LEU A 315 -6.22 5.31 26.46
CA LEU A 315 -6.05 5.36 27.92
C LEU A 315 -6.68 6.62 28.52
N SER A 316 -6.54 7.77 27.86
CA SER A 316 -7.12 9.04 28.32
C SER A 316 -8.65 9.01 28.32
N THR A 317 -9.25 8.31 27.36
CA THR A 317 -10.71 8.07 27.33
C THR A 317 -11.15 7.23 28.52
N LEU A 318 -10.44 6.15 28.84
CA LEU A 318 -10.74 5.32 30.02
C LEU A 318 -10.61 6.12 31.32
N VAL A 319 -9.55 6.93 31.45
CA VAL A 319 -9.36 7.83 32.59
C VAL A 319 -10.48 8.86 32.69
N TYR A 320 -10.92 9.44 31.57
CA TYR A 320 -12.06 10.35 31.54
C TYR A 320 -13.35 9.67 32.06
N LEU A 321 -13.67 8.45 31.59
CA LEU A 321 -14.85 7.72 32.02
C LEU A 321 -14.82 7.41 33.52
N LEU A 322 -13.65 7.05 34.05
CA LEU A 322 -13.44 6.81 35.48
C LEU A 322 -13.63 8.09 36.30
N LEU A 323 -12.99 9.20 35.89
CA LEU A 323 -13.10 10.49 36.57
C LEU A 323 -14.53 11.03 36.55
N TYR A 324 -15.21 10.92 35.41
CA TYR A 324 -16.62 11.29 35.31
C TYR A 324 -17.45 10.50 36.31
N SER A 325 -17.33 9.17 36.30
CA SER A 325 -18.07 8.29 37.20
C SER A 325 -17.82 8.63 38.68
N LEU A 326 -16.57 8.92 39.04
CA LEU A 326 -16.18 9.31 40.39
C LEU A 326 -16.78 10.67 40.80
N PHE A 327 -16.68 11.69 39.94
CA PHE A 327 -17.23 13.02 40.26
C PHE A 327 -18.76 13.04 40.28
N ARG A 328 -19.42 12.15 39.54
CA ARG A 328 -20.88 11.99 39.59
C ARG A 328 -21.39 11.53 40.96
N LEU A 329 -20.53 10.96 41.82
CA LEU A 329 -20.90 10.60 43.19
C LEU A 329 -21.13 11.81 44.10
N GLY A 330 -20.56 12.98 43.77
CA GLY A 330 -20.63 14.17 44.63
C GLY A 330 -21.00 15.48 43.94
N THR A 331 -21.14 15.49 42.60
CA THR A 331 -21.40 16.71 41.83
C THR A 331 -22.43 16.50 40.72
N GLY A 332 -23.05 17.61 40.28
CA GLY A 332 -23.97 17.64 39.14
C GLY A 332 -23.31 17.20 37.82
N PRO A 333 -24.09 16.76 36.83
CA PRO A 333 -23.56 16.12 35.61
C PRO A 333 -22.66 17.04 34.80
N GLN A 334 -22.97 18.33 34.74
CA GLN A 334 -22.20 19.33 34.03
C GLN A 334 -20.84 19.59 34.70
N VAL A 335 -20.83 19.71 36.03
CA VAL A 335 -19.60 19.93 36.82
C VAL A 335 -18.69 18.71 36.75
N ALA A 336 -19.25 17.51 36.91
CA ALA A 336 -18.52 16.25 36.78
C ALA A 336 -17.87 16.10 35.40
N ASN A 337 -18.61 16.41 34.33
CA ASN A 337 -18.11 16.36 32.96
C ASN A 337 -16.97 17.37 32.73
N ALA A 338 -17.15 18.62 33.14
CA ALA A 338 -16.15 19.66 32.97
C ALA A 338 -14.83 19.32 33.68
N LEU A 339 -14.90 18.83 34.92
CA LEU A 339 -13.73 18.43 35.70
C LEU A 339 -13.03 17.20 35.10
N ALA A 340 -13.79 16.18 34.69
CA ALA A 340 -13.24 14.97 34.07
C ALA A 340 -12.55 15.27 32.73
N LEU A 341 -13.16 16.11 31.89
CA LEU A 341 -12.57 16.56 30.62
C LEU A 341 -11.28 17.36 30.83
N LEU A 342 -11.26 18.29 31.78
CA LEU A 342 -10.09 19.11 32.07
C LEU A 342 -8.92 18.26 32.57
N LEU A 343 -9.16 17.39 33.56
CA LEU A 343 -8.12 16.54 34.14
C LEU A 343 -7.61 15.49 33.13
N SER A 344 -8.50 14.88 32.35
CA SER A 344 -8.09 13.98 31.27
C SER A 344 -7.28 14.70 30.19
N ALA A 345 -7.63 15.94 29.83
CA ALA A 345 -6.87 16.72 28.85
C ALA A 345 -5.45 17.06 29.32
N LEU A 346 -5.28 17.42 30.60
CA LEU A 346 -3.97 17.66 31.23
C LEU A 346 -3.13 16.37 31.28
N GLY A 347 -3.75 15.26 31.67
CA GLY A 347 -3.14 13.94 31.69
C GLY A 347 -2.70 13.48 30.30
N ASN A 348 -3.57 13.61 29.30
CA ASN A 348 -3.30 13.25 27.90
C ASN A 348 -2.12 14.05 27.33
N THR A 349 -2.03 15.35 27.64
CA THR A 349 -0.91 16.20 27.20
C THR A 349 0.41 15.79 27.87
N ALA A 350 0.38 15.51 29.17
CA ALA A 350 1.55 15.04 29.91
C ALA A 350 2.05 13.67 29.40
N ALA A 351 1.12 12.75 29.16
CA ALA A 351 1.40 11.41 28.65
C ALA A 351 1.98 11.49 27.22
N ASN A 352 1.40 12.28 26.33
CA ASN A 352 1.94 12.47 24.98
C ASN A 352 3.33 13.11 25.00
N ARG A 353 3.57 14.10 25.88
CA ARG A 353 4.89 14.72 26.04
C ARG A 353 5.97 13.68 26.36
N ARG A 354 5.70 12.74 27.28
CA ARG A 354 6.67 11.76 27.77
C ARG A 354 6.78 10.51 26.89
N LEU A 355 5.63 9.93 26.52
CA LEU A 355 5.54 8.61 25.89
C LEU A 355 5.56 8.70 24.36
N THR A 356 4.86 9.68 23.80
CA THR A 356 4.71 9.82 22.34
C THR A 356 5.88 10.60 21.75
N PHE A 357 6.17 11.78 22.29
CA PHE A 357 7.15 12.71 21.73
C PHE A 357 8.51 12.71 22.45
N GLY A 358 8.65 11.95 23.54
CA GLY A 358 9.94 11.71 24.20
C GLY A 358 10.57 12.91 24.91
N VAL A 359 9.82 13.99 25.13
CA VAL A 359 10.31 15.21 25.78
C VAL A 359 10.39 15.00 27.31
N ARG A 360 11.62 14.92 27.82
CA ARG A 360 11.95 14.73 29.25
C ARG A 360 12.40 16.06 29.89
N GLY A 361 12.29 16.19 31.21
CA GLY A 361 12.66 17.41 31.95
C GLY A 361 11.49 18.36 32.26
N ARG A 362 11.74 19.44 33.02
CA ARG A 362 10.75 20.47 33.41
C ARG A 362 10.68 21.64 32.42
N ASP A 363 11.66 21.76 31.52
CA ASP A 363 11.71 22.86 30.56
C ASP A 363 10.49 22.88 29.66
N ARG A 364 9.93 24.08 29.52
CA ARG A 364 8.71 24.40 28.74
C ARG A 364 7.48 23.55 29.10
N ALA A 365 7.48 22.83 30.24
CA ALA A 365 6.38 21.95 30.62
C ALA A 365 5.05 22.70 30.79
N MET A 366 5.06 23.89 31.42
CA MET A 366 3.87 24.74 31.54
C MET A 366 3.39 25.24 30.18
N ARG A 367 4.32 25.62 29.29
CA ARG A 367 4.00 26.04 27.92
C ARG A 367 3.35 24.90 27.13
N HIS A 368 3.88 23.69 27.20
CA HIS A 368 3.31 22.53 26.50
C HIS A 368 1.92 22.15 27.06
N GLN A 369 1.68 22.33 28.36
CA GLN A 369 0.36 22.15 28.96
C GLN A 369 -0.63 23.21 28.49
N ALA A 370 -0.24 24.49 28.48
CA ALA A 370 -1.07 25.57 27.96
C ALA A 370 -1.42 25.36 26.48
N GLN A 371 -0.43 25.00 25.66
CA GLN A 371 -0.65 24.66 24.25
C GLN A 371 -1.53 23.42 24.10
N GLY A 372 -1.34 22.37 24.92
CA GLY A 372 -2.20 21.19 24.92
C GLY A 372 -3.66 21.49 25.28
N LEU A 373 -3.89 22.47 26.17
CA LEU A 373 -5.23 22.95 26.50
C LEU A 373 -5.86 23.74 25.34
N VAL A 374 -5.08 24.56 24.63
CA VAL A 374 -5.52 25.22 23.39
C VAL A 374 -5.94 24.18 22.34
N VAL A 375 -5.11 23.16 22.12
CA VAL A 375 -5.43 22.07 21.18
C VAL A 375 -6.69 21.31 21.60
N PHE A 376 -6.88 21.08 22.90
CA PHE A 376 -8.10 20.48 23.43
C PHE A 376 -9.33 21.38 23.19
N GLY A 377 -9.22 22.68 23.44
CA GLY A 377 -10.29 23.66 23.20
C GLY A 377 -10.70 23.73 21.73
N ILE A 378 -9.73 23.72 20.80
CA ILE A 378 -10.00 23.65 19.35
C ILE A 378 -10.79 22.38 19.01
N GLY A 379 -10.40 21.23 19.58
CA GLY A 379 -11.11 19.97 19.41
C GLY A 379 -12.56 20.05 19.90
N LEU A 380 -12.78 20.61 21.09
CA LEU A 380 -14.12 20.81 21.65
C LEU A 380 -14.99 21.72 20.79
N VAL A 381 -14.45 22.86 20.34
CA VAL A 381 -15.17 23.79 19.45
C VAL A 381 -15.54 23.09 18.14
N LEU A 382 -14.66 22.28 17.58
CA LEU A 382 -14.95 21.52 16.36
C LEU A 382 -16.07 20.50 16.57
N THR A 383 -16.04 19.74 17.66
CA THR A 383 -17.07 18.73 17.95
C THR A 383 -18.40 19.35 18.34
N SER A 384 -18.42 20.34 19.23
CA SER A 384 -19.64 21.03 19.66
C SER A 384 -20.23 21.89 18.54
N GLY A 385 -19.37 22.53 17.74
CA GLY A 385 -19.78 23.30 16.56
C GLY A 385 -20.38 22.42 15.48
N SER A 386 -19.90 21.19 15.29
CA SER A 386 -20.49 20.24 14.33
C SER A 386 -21.91 19.83 14.71
N LEU A 387 -22.20 19.69 16.02
CA LEU A 387 -23.54 19.38 16.51
C LEU A 387 -24.47 20.61 16.38
N ALA A 388 -24.00 21.79 16.76
CA ALA A 388 -24.77 23.03 16.62
C ALA A 388 -25.09 23.37 15.16
N ALA A 389 -24.18 23.09 14.23
CA ALA A 389 -24.41 23.27 12.79
C ALA A 389 -25.45 22.28 12.24
N LEU A 390 -25.50 21.06 12.79
CA LEU A 390 -26.50 20.06 12.43
C LEU A 390 -27.89 20.44 12.95
N ASP A 391 -27.97 20.94 14.18
CA ASP A 391 -29.23 21.43 14.78
C ASP A 391 -29.79 22.67 14.07
N ALA A 392 -28.91 23.50 13.48
CA ALA A 392 -29.31 24.68 12.71
C ALA A 392 -29.72 24.37 11.26
N ALA A 393 -29.50 23.14 10.78
CA ALA A 393 -29.85 22.74 9.43
C ALA A 393 -31.37 22.50 9.29
N PRO A 394 -31.99 22.92 8.17
CA PRO A 394 -33.42 22.70 7.97
C PRO A 394 -33.74 21.20 7.77
N GLY A 395 -34.56 20.66 8.68
CA GLY A 395 -35.01 19.26 8.69
C GLY A 395 -34.47 18.49 9.90
N THR A 396 -35.28 17.59 10.46
CA THR A 396 -34.81 16.69 11.52
C THR A 396 -33.80 15.72 10.93
N ALA A 397 -32.52 15.87 11.32
CA ALA A 397 -31.49 14.93 10.93
C ALA A 397 -31.86 13.53 11.45
N ALA A 398 -31.88 12.54 10.56
CA ALA A 398 -32.01 11.15 10.98
C ALA A 398 -30.84 10.81 11.92
N HIS A 399 -31.08 9.99 12.94
CA HIS A 399 -30.09 9.60 13.95
C HIS A 399 -28.77 9.06 13.34
N GLY A 400 -28.85 8.39 12.17
CA GLY A 400 -27.68 7.93 11.43
C GLY A 400 -26.80 9.05 10.86
N THR A 401 -27.40 10.16 10.43
CA THR A 401 -26.68 11.34 9.92
C THR A 401 -25.97 12.06 11.05
N GLU A 402 -26.63 12.20 12.21
CA GLU A 402 -26.05 12.78 13.42
C GLU A 402 -24.81 11.97 13.89
N LEU A 403 -24.96 10.65 13.95
CA LEU A 403 -23.85 9.75 14.30
C LEU A 403 -22.67 9.87 13.31
N ALA A 404 -22.96 9.93 12.00
CA ALA A 404 -21.94 10.06 10.97
C ALA A 404 -21.16 11.38 11.06
N VAL A 405 -21.86 12.49 11.30
CA VAL A 405 -21.25 13.82 11.49
C VAL A 405 -20.38 13.84 12.74
N LEU A 406 -20.86 13.28 13.85
CA LEU A 406 -20.09 13.21 15.09
C LEU A 406 -18.83 12.34 14.95
N ILE A 407 -18.92 11.20 14.28
CA ILE A 407 -17.75 10.33 14.00
C ILE A 407 -16.74 11.08 13.13
N ALA A 408 -17.19 11.75 12.06
CA ALA A 408 -16.33 12.51 11.17
C ALA A 408 -15.64 13.68 11.89
N ALA A 409 -16.39 14.45 12.69
CA ALA A 409 -15.88 15.57 13.46
C ALA A 409 -14.85 15.12 14.51
N ASN A 410 -15.11 14.01 15.22
CA ASN A 410 -14.16 13.45 16.18
C ASN A 410 -12.88 12.94 15.51
N LEU A 411 -13.00 12.30 14.34
CA LEU A 411 -11.83 11.84 13.59
C LEU A 411 -11.00 13.04 13.11
N ALA A 412 -11.64 14.06 12.55
CA ALA A 412 -10.99 15.31 12.13
C ALA A 412 -10.30 16.02 13.31
N ALA A 413 -10.98 16.13 14.47
CA ALA A 413 -10.41 16.69 15.69
C ALA A 413 -9.17 15.91 16.15
N THR A 414 -9.22 14.57 16.07
CA THR A 414 -8.12 13.69 16.47
C THR A 414 -6.90 13.86 15.56
N VAL A 415 -7.11 13.90 14.24
CA VAL A 415 -6.04 14.15 13.26
C VAL A 415 -5.44 15.54 13.46
N LEU A 416 -6.26 16.58 13.59
CA LEU A 416 -5.81 17.94 13.84
C LEU A 416 -5.03 18.04 15.15
N ARG A 417 -5.50 17.37 16.21
CA ARG A 417 -4.82 17.32 17.50
C ARG A 417 -3.43 16.70 17.39
N PHE A 418 -3.30 15.58 16.68
CA PHE A 418 -2.01 14.96 16.42
C PHE A 418 -1.07 15.91 15.66
N LEU A 419 -1.56 16.55 14.59
CA LEU A 419 -0.77 17.49 13.78
C LEU A 419 -0.31 18.70 14.59
N LEU A 420 -1.19 19.31 15.39
CA LEU A 420 -0.85 20.43 16.26
C LEU A 420 0.15 20.00 17.34
N PHE A 421 -0.04 18.84 17.96
CA PHE A 421 0.93 18.32 18.93
C PHE A 421 2.31 18.13 18.31
N ARG A 422 2.38 17.59 17.09
CA ARG A 422 3.65 17.31 16.43
C ARG A 422 4.32 18.55 15.84
N ALA A 423 3.56 19.45 15.23
CA ALA A 423 4.11 20.60 14.50
C ALA A 423 4.34 21.83 15.39
N TRP A 424 3.54 21.99 16.46
CA TRP A 424 3.51 23.22 17.24
C TRP A 424 3.80 23.04 18.74
N VAL A 425 3.26 21.98 19.35
CA VAL A 425 3.46 21.74 20.80
C VAL A 425 4.78 21.03 21.08
N PHE A 426 5.12 20.03 20.27
CA PHE A 426 6.34 19.23 20.36
C PHE A 426 7.04 19.19 18.99
N PRO A 427 7.44 20.35 18.43
CA PRO A 427 8.17 20.39 17.18
C PRO A 427 9.42 19.51 17.28
N SER A 428 9.66 18.72 16.24
CA SER A 428 10.89 17.94 16.14
C SER A 428 12.04 18.91 15.90
N ASP A 429 13.12 18.86 16.70
CA ASP A 429 14.34 19.61 16.45
C ASP A 429 15.05 19.07 15.20
N SER A 430 14.50 19.37 14.02
CA SER A 430 15.12 19.09 12.71
C SER A 430 15.77 20.35 12.12
N GLY A 431 15.89 21.43 12.90
CA GLY A 431 16.35 22.74 12.43
C GLY A 431 17.52 23.36 13.19
N ALA A 432 18.11 22.69 14.18
CA ALA A 432 19.27 23.20 14.91
C ALA A 432 20.57 22.65 14.32
N THR A 433 20.85 22.92 13.04
CA THR A 433 22.19 22.71 12.48
C THR A 433 22.50 23.77 11.42
N THR A 434 22.42 25.06 11.77
CA THR A 434 23.00 26.13 10.91
C THR A 434 23.48 27.39 11.64
N ASP A 435 23.35 27.51 12.97
CA ASP A 435 23.74 28.76 13.66
C ASP A 435 24.93 28.65 14.63
N ASP A 436 25.52 27.47 14.81
CA ASP A 436 26.61 27.26 15.79
C ASP A 436 28.02 27.25 15.18
N LEU A 437 28.16 27.55 13.88
CA LEU A 437 29.47 27.68 13.21
C LEU A 437 29.95 29.13 13.05
N ARG A 438 29.28 30.10 13.68
CA ARG A 438 29.61 31.53 13.51
C ARG A 438 30.31 32.19 14.69
N ASN A 439 30.69 31.43 15.73
CA ASN A 439 31.26 32.01 16.94
C ASN A 439 32.66 31.52 17.33
N ASP A 440 33.36 30.80 16.45
CA ASP A 440 34.73 30.32 16.68
C ASP A 440 35.76 31.07 15.82
N ASN A 441 35.61 32.40 15.70
CA ASN A 441 36.66 33.24 15.16
C ASN A 441 36.60 34.66 15.75
N ARG A 442 37.05 34.80 17.01
CA ARG A 442 37.56 36.05 17.57
C ARG A 442 38.68 35.79 18.56
#